data_AF-A0AAW4U7D2-F1
#
_entry.id   AF-A0AAW4U7D2-F1
#
_cell.length_a   1.000
_cell.length_b   1.000
_cell.length_c   1.000
_cell.angle_alpha   90.00
_cell.angle_beta   90.00
_cell.angle_gamma   90.00
#
_symmetry.space_group_name_H-M   'P 1'
#
loop_
_entity.id
_entity.type
_entity.pdbx_description
1 polymer ?
#
loop_
_entity_poly.entity_id
_entity_poly.type
_entity_poly.pdbx_seq_one_letter_code
_entity_poly.pdbx_strand_id
1 'polypeptide(L)'
;MKNDLYPIQEYPSIIEKLVKLKNIGFSIDLEKYQTCMINKINNEMDISFNILEKFNENTRIYNIISNTYTENLKQSILNKLTYVPQSFFTDKWDNKIITYFKEHKDDFYLSRGFLSHLDIDMIIQKLIKADKNEVSNFSTILYIFYHIDNANEYFTNDLDSINYLLNKLRKNTSGFYMFNNSLSLLKKQEIDYLINNLESYKNKLSSSKN
;
A
#
# COMPACT_ATOMS: atom_id res chain seq x y z
N MET A 1 -2.67 -11.78 32.17
CA MET A 1 -3.83 -10.88 32.02
C MET A 1 -4.54 -11.24 30.72
N LYS A 2 -5.86 -11.52 30.76
CA LYS A 2 -6.69 -11.69 29.55
C LYS A 2 -6.80 -10.31 28.87
N ASN A 3 -5.88 -9.97 27.96
CA ASN A 3 -5.74 -8.61 27.43
C ASN A 3 -6.44 -8.35 26.07
N ASP A 4 -7.38 -9.20 25.65
CA ASP A 4 -7.90 -9.17 24.27
C ASP A 4 -9.41 -8.92 24.14
N LEU A 5 -9.98 -7.96 24.87
CA LEU A 5 -11.44 -7.82 24.88
C LEU A 5 -12.05 -7.04 23.70
N TYR A 6 -11.31 -6.16 23.02
CA TYR A 6 -11.92 -5.26 22.02
C TYR A 6 -11.30 -5.40 20.63
N PRO A 7 -12.12 -5.47 19.56
CA PRO A 7 -11.65 -5.36 18.17
C PRO A 7 -10.97 -4.01 17.92
N ILE A 8 -9.94 -3.99 17.07
CA ILE A 8 -9.19 -2.76 16.73
C ILE A 8 -10.14 -1.68 16.18
N GLN A 9 -11.16 -2.08 15.43
CA GLN A 9 -12.14 -1.17 14.84
C GLN A 9 -12.91 -0.37 15.91
N GLU A 10 -13.07 -0.90 17.11
CA GLU A 10 -13.83 -0.27 18.21
C GLU A 10 -13.01 0.74 19.02
N TYR A 11 -11.69 0.77 18.83
CA TYR A 11 -10.80 1.62 19.62
C TYR A 11 -11.16 3.11 19.60
N PRO A 12 -11.60 3.72 18.46
CA PRO A 12 -12.09 5.09 18.47
C PRO A 12 -13.23 5.30 19.47
N SER A 13 -14.27 4.44 19.44
CA SER A 13 -15.39 4.51 20.39
C SER A 13 -14.93 4.43 21.85
N ILE A 14 -13.97 3.54 22.12
CA ILE A 14 -13.44 3.35 23.47
C ILE A 14 -12.67 4.60 23.92
N ILE A 15 -11.82 5.16 23.07
CA ILE A 15 -11.08 6.40 23.35
C ILE A 15 -12.04 7.55 23.62
N GLU A 16 -13.10 7.71 22.81
CA GLU A 16 -14.12 8.75 23.02
C GLU A 16 -14.77 8.64 24.40
N LYS A 17 -15.20 7.44 24.79
CA LYS A 17 -15.80 7.19 26.11
C LYS A 17 -14.82 7.45 27.25
N LEU A 18 -13.56 7.01 27.12
CA LEU A 18 -12.53 7.25 28.14
C LEU A 18 -12.20 8.73 28.30
N VAL A 19 -12.13 9.49 27.20
CA VAL A 19 -11.93 10.94 27.22
C VAL A 19 -13.12 11.65 27.89
N LYS A 20 -14.35 11.27 27.54
CA LYS A 20 -15.57 11.81 28.17
C LYS A 20 -15.59 11.57 29.68
N LEU A 21 -15.29 10.35 30.11
CA LEU A 21 -15.24 10.00 31.53
C LEU A 21 -14.13 10.77 32.27
N LYS A 22 -12.95 10.93 31.66
CA LYS A 22 -11.86 11.74 32.24
C LYS A 22 -12.28 13.20 32.40
N ASN A 23 -12.95 13.76 31.40
CA ASN A 23 -13.42 15.15 31.41
C ASN A 23 -14.49 15.44 32.47
N ILE A 24 -15.29 14.44 32.87
CA ILE A 24 -16.28 14.58 33.96
C ILE A 24 -15.71 14.23 35.35
N GLY A 25 -14.38 14.02 35.46
CA GLY A 25 -13.67 13.92 36.74
C GLY A 25 -13.25 12.52 37.18
N PHE A 26 -13.44 11.49 36.35
CA PHE A 26 -12.93 10.15 36.67
C PHE A 26 -11.41 10.08 36.48
N SER A 27 -10.73 9.39 37.41
CA SER A 27 -9.30 9.10 37.28
C SER A 27 -9.09 8.04 36.20
N ILE A 28 -8.68 8.48 35.00
CA ILE A 28 -8.43 7.62 33.83
C ILE A 28 -7.04 7.89 33.27
N ASP A 29 -6.26 6.80 33.21
CA ASP A 29 -4.93 6.76 32.59
C ASP A 29 -5.03 6.39 31.10
N LEU A 30 -5.29 7.41 30.27
CA LEU A 30 -5.44 7.25 28.82
C LEU A 30 -4.17 6.68 28.15
N GLU A 31 -2.98 7.01 28.65
CA GLU A 31 -1.71 6.53 28.11
C GLU A 31 -1.56 5.02 28.29
N LYS A 32 -1.94 4.50 29.46
CA LYS A 32 -1.95 3.06 29.71
C LYS A 32 -2.90 2.31 28.78
N TYR A 33 -4.12 2.84 28.56
CA TYR A 33 -5.07 2.23 27.62
C TYR A 33 -4.55 2.25 26.18
N GLN A 34 -4.02 3.38 25.73
CA GLN A 34 -3.41 3.50 24.42
C GLN A 34 -2.25 2.53 24.23
N THR A 35 -1.35 2.43 25.21
CA THR A 35 -0.21 1.51 25.16
C THR A 35 -0.68 0.06 24.98
N CYS A 36 -1.73 -0.35 25.69
CA CYS A 36 -2.32 -1.68 25.53
C CYS A 36 -2.91 -1.89 24.12
N MET A 37 -3.63 -0.89 23.61
CA MET A 37 -4.22 -0.95 22.26
C MET A 37 -3.16 -1.02 21.16
N ILE A 38 -2.09 -0.21 21.26
CA ILE A 38 -0.94 -0.23 20.34
C ILE A 38 -0.23 -1.58 20.39
N ASN A 39 0.01 -2.14 21.58
CA ASN A 39 0.62 -3.45 21.71
C ASN A 39 -0.20 -4.55 21.02
N LYS A 40 -1.54 -4.48 21.11
CA LYS A 40 -2.41 -5.41 20.38
C LYS A 40 -2.31 -5.23 18.86
N ILE A 41 -2.37 -3.99 18.36
CA ILE A 41 -2.16 -3.68 16.94
C ILE A 41 -0.81 -4.25 16.46
N ASN A 42 0.24 -4.06 17.26
CA ASN A 42 1.59 -4.52 16.94
C ASN A 42 1.74 -6.06 16.99
N ASN A 43 0.90 -6.75 17.74
CA ASN A 43 0.90 -8.21 17.84
C ASN A 43 -0.08 -8.88 16.88
N GLU A 44 -0.96 -8.13 16.23
CA GLU A 44 -1.86 -8.65 15.21
C GLU A 44 -1.04 -9.12 14.00
N MET A 45 -1.30 -10.36 13.55
CA MET A 45 -0.56 -10.97 12.44
C MET A 45 -0.95 -10.33 11.10
N ASP A 46 -2.25 -10.06 10.91
CA ASP A 46 -2.77 -9.46 9.68
C ASP A 46 -3.71 -8.28 10.00
N ILE A 47 -3.21 -7.06 9.79
CA ILE A 47 -4.05 -5.87 9.76
C ILE A 47 -4.42 -5.60 8.30
N SER A 48 -5.71 -5.71 7.99
CA SER A 48 -6.26 -5.44 6.67
C SER A 48 -6.88 -4.04 6.59
N PHE A 49 -7.08 -3.54 5.38
CA PHE A 49 -7.73 -2.24 5.15
C PHE A 49 -9.14 -2.15 5.71
N ASN A 50 -9.90 -3.24 5.72
CA ASN A 50 -11.21 -3.30 6.36
C ASN A 50 -11.15 -2.90 7.85
N ILE A 51 -10.02 -3.17 8.53
CA ILE A 51 -9.81 -2.70 9.91
C ILE A 51 -9.62 -1.19 9.94
N LEU A 52 -8.79 -0.63 9.05
CA LEU A 52 -8.55 0.81 8.95
C LEU A 52 -9.81 1.58 8.54
N GLU A 53 -10.59 1.06 7.58
CA GLU A 53 -11.82 1.67 7.10
C GLU A 53 -12.85 1.78 8.23
N LYS A 54 -13.15 0.67 8.89
CA LYS A 54 -14.06 0.66 10.05
C LYS A 54 -13.55 1.50 11.22
N PHE A 55 -12.24 1.56 11.43
CA PHE A 55 -11.64 2.46 12.41
C PHE A 55 -11.90 3.93 12.04
N ASN A 56 -11.75 4.31 10.77
CA ASN A 56 -12.04 5.66 10.29
C ASN A 56 -13.54 5.99 10.34
N GLU A 57 -14.41 5.05 9.98
CA GLU A 57 -15.87 5.17 10.11
C GLU A 57 -16.26 5.45 11.56
N ASN A 58 -15.75 4.66 12.50
CA ASN A 58 -16.01 4.87 13.93
C ASN A 58 -15.48 6.22 14.40
N THR A 59 -14.29 6.64 13.95
CA THR A 59 -13.75 7.97 14.27
C THR A 59 -14.72 9.08 13.86
N ARG A 60 -15.36 8.96 12.68
CA ARG A 60 -16.40 9.89 12.20
C ARG A 60 -17.69 9.79 13.01
N ILE A 61 -18.20 8.57 13.24
CA ILE A 61 -19.45 8.32 14.00
C ILE A 61 -19.37 8.93 15.40
N TYR A 62 -18.23 8.78 16.06
CA TYR A 62 -18.02 9.28 17.42
C TYR A 62 -17.50 10.73 17.46
N ASN A 63 -17.50 11.44 16.32
CA ASN A 63 -17.04 12.82 16.16
C ASN A 63 -15.68 13.08 16.84
N ILE A 64 -14.78 12.11 16.73
CA ILE A 64 -13.45 12.21 17.32
C ILE A 64 -12.61 12.99 16.33
N ILE A 65 -12.62 14.32 16.48
CA ILE A 65 -11.66 15.17 15.78
C ILE A 65 -10.27 14.68 16.18
N SER A 66 -9.47 14.26 15.19
CA SER A 66 -8.07 13.84 15.20
C SER A 66 -7.32 14.13 16.51
N ASN A 67 -7.62 13.36 17.56
CA ASN A 67 -6.99 13.52 18.85
C ASN A 67 -5.71 12.69 18.86
N THR A 68 -4.71 13.15 19.62
CA THR A 68 -3.39 12.50 19.65
C THR A 68 -3.48 11.00 19.96
N TYR A 69 -4.48 10.59 20.75
CA TYR A 69 -4.67 9.18 21.08
C TYR A 69 -5.07 8.32 19.88
N THR A 70 -6.04 8.82 19.11
CA THR A 70 -6.59 8.17 17.92
C THR A 70 -5.60 8.19 16.77
N GLU A 71 -4.84 9.28 16.61
CA GLU A 71 -3.79 9.37 15.58
C GLU A 71 -2.65 8.39 15.81
N ASN A 72 -2.16 8.24 17.05
CA ASN A 72 -1.12 7.25 17.34
C ASN A 72 -1.60 5.81 17.07
N LEU A 73 -2.88 5.52 17.33
CA LEU A 73 -3.47 4.21 17.02
C LEU A 73 -3.58 3.99 15.52
N LYS A 74 -4.06 5.01 14.79
CA LYS A 74 -4.11 4.99 13.32
C LYS A 74 -2.73 4.79 12.71
N GLN A 75 -1.70 5.48 13.23
CA GLN A 75 -0.33 5.30 12.78
C GLN A 75 0.17 3.87 13.04
N SER A 76 -0.17 3.28 14.19
CA SER A 76 0.19 1.89 14.48
C SER A 76 -0.49 0.90 13.53
N ILE A 77 -1.76 1.14 13.18
CA ILE A 77 -2.51 0.37 12.17
C ILE A 77 -1.84 0.50 10.80
N LEU A 78 -1.53 1.73 10.37
CA LEU A 78 -0.85 2.02 9.09
C LEU A 78 0.50 1.30 9.00
N ASN A 79 1.29 1.30 10.08
CA ASN A 79 2.59 0.61 10.13
C ASN A 79 2.48 -0.92 9.97
N LYS A 80 1.28 -1.48 10.16
CA LYS A 80 0.98 -2.91 10.09
C LYS A 80 0.17 -3.32 8.87
N LEU A 81 -0.36 -2.36 8.12
CA LEU A 81 -1.14 -2.66 6.93
C LEU A 81 -0.26 -3.36 5.91
N THR A 82 -0.69 -4.55 5.51
CA THR A 82 -0.10 -5.20 4.35
C THR A 82 -0.81 -4.65 3.13
N TYR A 83 -0.22 -3.62 2.51
CA TYR A 83 -0.81 -2.92 1.37
C TYR A 83 -1.06 -3.84 0.17
N VAL A 84 -0.24 -4.89 0.05
CA VAL A 84 -0.13 -5.73 -1.14
C VAL A 84 -0.48 -7.17 -0.76
N PRO A 85 -1.46 -7.80 -1.42
CA PRO A 85 -1.89 -9.15 -1.05
C PRO A 85 -0.78 -10.14 -1.38
N GLN A 86 -0.59 -11.15 -0.54
CA GLN A 86 0.50 -12.14 -0.73
C GLN A 86 0.42 -12.86 -2.09
N SER A 87 -0.79 -13.01 -2.64
CA SER A 87 -1.05 -13.49 -4.00
C SER A 87 -0.35 -12.65 -5.07
N PHE A 88 -0.14 -11.36 -4.85
CA PHE A 88 0.61 -10.50 -5.77
C PHE A 88 2.02 -11.03 -6.06
N PHE A 89 2.64 -11.69 -5.08
CA PHE A 89 4.00 -12.20 -5.18
C PHE A 89 4.06 -13.68 -5.58
N THR A 90 2.98 -14.43 -5.39
CA THR A 90 2.96 -15.90 -5.54
C THR A 90 2.05 -16.40 -6.66
N ASP A 91 0.95 -15.71 -6.96
CA ASP A 91 -0.02 -16.07 -8.00
C ASP A 91 0.31 -15.43 -9.36
N LYS A 92 -0.30 -15.94 -10.44
CA LYS A 92 -0.21 -15.34 -11.77
C LYS A 92 -0.78 -13.91 -11.75
N TRP A 93 -0.11 -12.94 -12.40
CA TRP A 93 -0.69 -11.61 -12.57
C TRP A 93 -1.83 -11.67 -13.58
N ASP A 94 -3.05 -11.88 -13.08
CA ASP A 94 -4.28 -12.01 -13.85
C ASP A 94 -5.28 -10.89 -13.51
N ASN A 95 -6.49 -10.99 -14.07
CA ASN A 95 -7.54 -10.00 -13.86
C ASN A 95 -7.98 -9.87 -12.39
N LYS A 96 -7.84 -10.91 -11.57
CA LYS A 96 -8.24 -10.83 -10.15
C LYS A 96 -7.31 -9.88 -9.38
N ILE A 97 -6.01 -9.96 -9.64
CA ILE A 97 -5.04 -9.04 -9.04
C ILE A 97 -5.28 -7.60 -9.52
N ILE A 98 -5.59 -7.40 -10.80
CA ILE A 98 -5.94 -6.07 -11.33
C ILE A 98 -7.18 -5.52 -10.62
N THR A 99 -8.24 -6.32 -10.49
CA THR A 99 -9.47 -5.94 -9.77
C THR A 99 -9.16 -5.56 -8.33
N TYR A 100 -8.35 -6.35 -7.62
CA TYR A 100 -7.94 -6.03 -6.25
C TYR A 100 -7.32 -4.64 -6.15
N PHE A 101 -6.30 -4.32 -6.96
CA PHE A 101 -5.63 -3.01 -6.88
C PHE A 101 -6.54 -1.86 -7.32
N LYS A 102 -7.49 -2.11 -8.23
CA LYS A 102 -8.49 -1.11 -8.61
C LYS A 102 -9.43 -0.77 -7.46
N GLU A 103 -9.88 -1.79 -6.72
CA GLU A 103 -10.79 -1.64 -5.58
C GLU A 103 -10.09 -1.01 -4.35
N HIS A 104 -8.80 -1.29 -4.18
CA HIS A 104 -8.00 -0.83 -3.02
C HIS A 104 -7.04 0.31 -3.38
N LYS A 105 -7.26 1.02 -4.49
CA LYS A 105 -6.30 2.06 -4.94
C LYS A 105 -6.18 3.23 -3.94
N ASP A 106 -7.29 3.56 -3.29
CA ASP A 106 -7.39 4.71 -2.39
C ASP A 106 -6.53 4.52 -1.14
N ASP A 107 -6.30 3.27 -0.76
CA ASP A 107 -5.43 2.88 0.34
C ASP A 107 -3.97 3.30 0.10
N PHE A 108 -3.50 3.19 -1.15
CA PHE A 108 -2.16 3.58 -1.54
C PHE A 108 -2.00 5.10 -1.64
N TYR A 109 -3.09 5.84 -1.89
CA TYR A 109 -3.09 7.30 -1.78
C TYR A 109 -2.87 7.76 -0.33
N LEU A 110 -3.48 7.06 0.63
CA LEU A 110 -3.31 7.37 2.06
C LEU A 110 -1.88 7.15 2.52
N SER A 111 -1.21 6.10 2.05
CA SER A 111 0.19 5.81 2.36
C SER A 111 1.21 6.57 1.51
N ARG A 112 0.74 7.45 0.63
CA ARG A 112 1.56 8.28 -0.26
C ARG A 112 2.53 7.48 -1.16
N GLY A 113 2.18 6.25 -1.52
CA GLY A 113 3.07 5.33 -2.21
C GLY A 113 2.44 3.99 -2.58
N PHE A 114 2.85 3.42 -3.71
CA PHE A 114 2.55 2.07 -4.19
C PHE A 114 3.84 1.26 -4.35
N LEU A 115 4.74 1.68 -5.26
CA LEU A 115 6.00 0.97 -5.51
C LEU A 115 6.96 1.02 -4.31
N SER A 116 6.89 2.04 -3.47
CA SER A 116 7.63 2.11 -2.19
C SER A 116 7.23 1.05 -1.18
N HIS A 117 6.07 0.42 -1.34
CA HIS A 117 5.62 -0.70 -0.49
C HIS A 117 5.95 -2.07 -1.10
N LEU A 118 6.67 -2.11 -2.21
CA LEU A 118 6.95 -3.33 -2.96
C LEU A 118 8.43 -3.69 -2.95
N ASP A 119 8.71 -4.99 -2.85
CA ASP A 119 10.05 -5.53 -3.12
C ASP A 119 10.30 -5.55 -4.63
N ILE A 120 11.06 -4.55 -5.09
CA ILE A 120 11.41 -4.38 -6.50
C ILE A 120 12.25 -5.54 -7.03
N ASP A 121 13.12 -6.14 -6.22
CA ASP A 121 13.95 -7.26 -6.66
C ASP A 121 13.10 -8.52 -6.91
N MET A 122 12.10 -8.77 -6.06
CA MET A 122 11.13 -9.83 -6.30
C MET A 122 10.26 -9.57 -7.55
N ILE A 123 9.83 -8.33 -7.78
CA ILE A 123 9.11 -7.96 -9.02
C ILE A 123 9.95 -8.28 -10.25
N ILE A 124 11.24 -7.97 -10.24
CA ILE A 124 12.16 -8.27 -11.34
C ILE A 124 12.27 -9.78 -11.56
N GLN A 125 12.45 -10.56 -10.51
CA GLN A 125 12.50 -12.02 -10.61
C GLN A 125 11.22 -12.60 -11.21
N LYS A 126 10.06 -12.01 -10.88
CA LYS A 126 8.77 -12.40 -11.43
C LYS A 126 8.65 -12.02 -12.91
N LEU A 127 9.01 -10.79 -13.29
CA LEU A 127 9.01 -10.34 -14.69
C LEU A 127 9.92 -11.18 -15.59
N ILE A 128 11.05 -11.68 -15.07
CA ILE A 128 11.94 -12.60 -15.81
C ILE A 128 11.18 -13.89 -16.19
N LYS A 129 10.35 -14.41 -15.29
CA LYS A 129 9.59 -15.66 -15.50
C LYS A 129 8.23 -15.47 -16.18
N ALA A 130 7.67 -14.26 -16.11
CA ALA A 130 6.35 -13.90 -16.61
C ALA A 130 6.17 -14.12 -18.11
N ASP A 131 4.96 -14.49 -18.54
CA ASP A 131 4.58 -14.41 -19.96
C ASP A 131 4.25 -12.96 -20.38
N LYS A 132 4.02 -12.73 -21.68
CA LYS A 132 3.71 -11.38 -22.19
C LYS A 132 2.47 -10.77 -21.55
N ASN A 133 1.45 -11.57 -21.24
CA ASN A 133 0.18 -11.07 -20.71
C ASN A 133 0.38 -10.66 -19.25
N GLU A 134 1.19 -11.39 -18.49
CA GLU A 134 1.55 -11.00 -17.13
C GLU A 134 2.33 -9.69 -17.07
N VAL A 135 3.27 -9.45 -18.01
CA VAL A 135 3.97 -8.16 -18.12
C VAL A 135 2.97 -7.02 -18.43
N SER A 136 2.03 -7.28 -19.35
CA SER A 136 0.98 -6.33 -19.70
C SER A 136 0.03 -6.04 -18.52
N ASN A 137 -0.31 -7.07 -17.74
CA ASN A 137 -1.14 -6.94 -16.54
C ASN A 137 -0.42 -6.15 -15.44
N PHE A 138 0.88 -6.36 -15.24
CA PHE A 138 1.66 -5.51 -14.33
C PHE A 138 1.69 -4.05 -14.78
N SER A 139 1.82 -3.81 -16.09
CA SER A 139 1.73 -2.47 -16.67
C SER A 139 0.36 -1.82 -16.40
N THR A 140 -0.72 -2.62 -16.47
CA THR A 140 -2.08 -2.19 -16.13
C THR A 140 -2.21 -1.82 -14.65
N ILE A 141 -1.57 -2.57 -13.75
CA ILE A 141 -1.54 -2.25 -12.31
C ILE A 141 -0.86 -0.89 -12.09
N LEU A 142 0.29 -0.64 -12.72
CA LEU A 142 0.97 0.66 -12.62
C LEU A 142 0.12 1.80 -13.18
N TYR A 143 -0.61 1.56 -14.27
CA TYR A 143 -1.50 2.53 -14.87
C TYR A 143 -2.62 2.97 -13.91
N ILE A 144 -3.19 2.06 -13.11
CA ILE A 144 -4.21 2.37 -12.09
C ILE A 144 -3.72 3.47 -11.15
N PHE A 145 -2.45 3.44 -10.76
CA PHE A 145 -1.89 4.37 -9.77
C PHE A 145 -1.34 5.65 -10.40
N TYR A 146 -0.60 5.56 -11.51
CA TYR A 146 0.18 6.71 -12.01
C TYR A 146 -0.49 7.49 -13.16
N HIS A 147 -1.57 6.98 -13.75
CA HIS A 147 -2.23 7.70 -14.83
C HIS A 147 -3.06 8.91 -14.35
N ILE A 148 -3.47 8.96 -13.08
CA ILE A 148 -4.24 10.07 -12.51
C ILE A 148 -3.47 11.40 -12.55
N ASP A 149 -4.12 12.52 -12.86
CA ASP A 149 -3.46 13.80 -13.13
C ASP A 149 -2.50 14.27 -12.01
N ASN A 150 -2.94 14.18 -10.76
CA ASN A 150 -2.18 14.59 -9.58
C ASN A 150 -1.45 13.43 -8.89
N ALA A 151 -0.99 12.44 -9.66
CA ALA A 151 -0.21 11.31 -9.11
C ALA A 151 1.01 11.77 -8.30
N ASN A 152 1.61 12.90 -8.65
CA ASN A 152 2.74 13.50 -7.92
C ASN A 152 2.40 13.89 -6.47
N GLU A 153 1.16 14.25 -6.18
CA GLU A 153 0.70 14.55 -4.82
C GLU A 153 0.49 13.27 -4.02
N TYR A 154 -0.05 12.22 -4.66
CA TYR A 154 -0.43 10.99 -3.97
C TYR A 154 0.66 9.93 -3.88
N PHE A 155 1.76 10.04 -4.63
CA PHE A 155 2.79 9.01 -4.69
C PHE A 155 4.19 9.57 -4.44
N THR A 156 4.30 10.53 -3.52
CA THR A 156 5.56 11.22 -3.18
C THR A 156 6.69 10.29 -2.77
N ASN A 157 6.38 9.09 -2.29
CA ASN A 157 7.37 8.12 -1.82
C ASN A 157 7.89 7.19 -2.92
N ASP A 158 7.31 7.21 -4.13
CA ASP A 158 7.58 6.19 -5.15
C ASP A 158 8.72 6.53 -6.12
N LEU A 159 9.24 7.76 -6.11
CA LEU A 159 10.22 8.21 -7.11
C LEU A 159 11.50 7.35 -7.10
N ASP A 160 12.02 7.04 -5.93
CA ASP A 160 13.24 6.21 -5.78
C ASP A 160 12.98 4.77 -6.24
N SER A 161 11.83 4.21 -5.88
CA SER A 161 11.42 2.86 -6.27
C SER A 161 11.21 2.73 -7.78
N ILE A 162 10.63 3.75 -8.44
CA ILE A 162 10.51 3.81 -9.90
C ILE A 162 11.89 3.86 -10.56
N ASN A 163 12.80 4.71 -10.07
CA ASN A 163 14.16 4.78 -10.58
C ASN A 163 14.90 3.43 -10.42
N TYR A 164 14.72 2.76 -9.28
CA TYR A 164 15.33 1.47 -9.01
C TYR A 164 14.77 0.38 -9.95
N LEU A 165 13.45 0.32 -10.14
CA LEU A 165 12.80 -0.61 -11.06
C LEU A 165 13.26 -0.38 -12.52
N LEU A 166 13.30 0.86 -12.99
CA LEU A 166 13.82 1.23 -14.31
C LEU A 166 15.26 0.75 -14.52
N ASN A 167 16.13 0.98 -13.54
CA ASN A 167 17.53 0.56 -13.60
C ASN A 167 17.65 -0.98 -13.69
N LYS A 168 16.87 -1.71 -12.89
CA LYS A 168 16.85 -3.17 -12.91
C LYS A 168 16.30 -3.73 -14.22
N LEU A 169 15.24 -3.15 -14.77
CA LEU A 169 14.68 -3.57 -16.07
C LEU A 169 15.73 -3.42 -17.19
N ARG A 170 16.43 -2.28 -17.24
CA ARG A 170 17.49 -2.03 -18.24
C ARG A 170 18.69 -2.97 -18.11
N LYS A 171 19.06 -3.35 -16.89
CA LYS A 171 20.18 -4.27 -16.64
C LYS A 171 19.85 -5.73 -16.91
N ASN A 172 18.58 -6.14 -16.81
CA ASN A 172 18.15 -7.53 -16.97
C ASN A 172 17.70 -7.88 -18.40
N THR A 173 18.13 -7.13 -19.40
CA THR A 173 17.78 -7.37 -20.82
C THR A 173 18.02 -8.82 -21.25
N SER A 174 19.15 -9.43 -20.91
CA SER A 174 19.42 -10.84 -21.23
C SER A 174 18.44 -11.83 -20.57
N GLY A 175 17.96 -11.54 -19.36
CA GLY A 175 16.99 -12.35 -18.62
C GLY A 175 15.58 -12.30 -19.21
N PHE A 176 15.20 -11.20 -19.87
CA PHE A 176 13.89 -11.06 -20.50
C PHE A 176 13.83 -11.67 -21.91
N TYR A 177 14.98 -11.77 -22.59
CA TYR A 177 15.05 -12.06 -24.03
C TYR A 177 15.74 -13.40 -24.35
N MET A 178 15.64 -14.39 -23.46
CA MET A 178 16.43 -15.64 -23.54
C MET A 178 16.24 -16.49 -24.81
N PHE A 179 15.27 -16.18 -25.67
CA PHE A 179 15.04 -16.91 -26.93
C PHE A 179 14.70 -15.92 -28.06
N ASN A 180 15.08 -16.23 -29.31
CA ASN A 180 14.67 -15.48 -30.51
C ASN A 180 13.46 -16.18 -31.16
N ASN A 181 12.37 -16.33 -30.40
CA ASN A 181 11.08 -16.81 -30.94
C ASN A 181 10.00 -15.71 -30.88
N SER A 182 8.88 -15.92 -31.55
CA SER A 182 7.80 -14.92 -31.64
C SER A 182 7.22 -14.53 -30.28
N LEU A 183 7.12 -15.49 -29.34
CA LEU A 183 6.60 -15.25 -27.99
C LEU A 183 7.54 -14.37 -27.16
N SER A 184 8.85 -14.61 -27.23
CA SER A 184 9.88 -13.76 -26.61
C SER A 184 9.93 -12.36 -27.22
N LEU A 185 9.63 -12.21 -28.52
CA LEU A 185 9.55 -10.90 -29.16
C LEU A 185 8.37 -10.08 -28.62
N LEU A 186 7.21 -10.71 -28.45
CA LEU A 186 6.04 -10.06 -27.86
C LEU A 186 6.28 -9.66 -26.40
N LYS A 187 6.88 -10.55 -25.60
CA LYS A 187 7.28 -10.22 -24.22
C LYS A 187 8.25 -9.04 -24.20
N LYS A 188 9.21 -8.99 -25.14
CA LYS A 188 10.13 -7.86 -25.25
C LYS A 188 9.41 -6.54 -25.50
N GLN A 189 8.46 -6.51 -26.42
CA GLN A 189 7.66 -5.32 -26.70
C GLN A 189 6.89 -4.85 -25.45
N GLU A 190 6.33 -5.77 -24.67
CA GLU A 190 5.65 -5.41 -23.40
C GLU A 190 6.63 -4.85 -22.35
N ILE A 191 7.85 -5.40 -22.25
CA ILE A 191 8.89 -4.86 -21.35
C ILE A 191 9.34 -3.46 -21.80
N ASP A 192 9.53 -3.26 -23.10
CA ASP A 192 9.91 -1.95 -23.65
C ASP A 192 8.80 -0.91 -23.41
N TYR A 193 7.53 -1.32 -23.58
CA TYR A 193 6.36 -0.51 -23.25
C TYR A 193 6.29 -0.16 -21.76
N LEU A 194 6.51 -1.14 -20.87
CA LEU A 194 6.59 -0.94 -19.43
C LEU A 194 7.67 0.09 -19.04
N ILE A 195 8.86 0.00 -19.63
CA ILE A 195 9.96 0.95 -19.40
C ILE A 195 9.54 2.37 -19.81
N ASN A 196 8.90 2.52 -20.97
CA ASN A 196 8.45 3.82 -21.46
C ASN A 196 7.39 4.45 -20.54
N ASN A 197 6.44 3.64 -20.06
CA ASN A 197 5.43 4.10 -19.10
C ASN A 197 6.08 4.53 -17.78
N LEU A 198 7.03 3.75 -17.25
CA LEU A 198 7.75 4.10 -16.03
C LEU A 198 8.55 5.40 -16.16
N GLU A 199 9.16 5.68 -17.32
CA GLU A 199 9.81 6.98 -17.57
C GLU A 199 8.80 8.13 -17.59
N SER A 200 7.62 7.93 -18.20
CA SER A 200 6.54 8.91 -18.15
C SER A 200 6.08 9.19 -16.71
N TYR A 201 5.86 8.14 -15.92
CA TYR A 201 5.47 8.25 -14.51
C TYR A 201 6.55 8.95 -13.68
N LYS A 202 7.82 8.58 -13.84
CA LYS A 202 8.95 9.25 -13.20
C LYS A 202 8.94 10.75 -13.45
N ASN A 203 8.78 11.17 -14.72
CA ASN A 203 8.76 12.58 -15.07
C ASN A 203 7.61 13.30 -14.38
N LYS A 204 6.41 12.70 -14.42
CA LYS A 204 5.21 13.21 -13.76
C LYS A 204 5.39 13.40 -12.25
N LEU A 205 5.96 12.41 -11.57
CA LEU A 205 6.26 12.47 -10.14
C LEU A 205 7.35 13.50 -9.80
N SER A 206 8.29 13.74 -10.72
CA SER A 206 9.38 14.70 -10.52
C SER A 206 8.93 16.16 -10.69
N SER A 207 7.84 16.43 -11.41
CA SER A 207 7.34 17.79 -11.68
C SER A 207 6.82 18.56 -10.46
N SER A 208 6.81 17.97 -9.27
CA SER A 208 6.21 18.54 -8.05
C SER A 208 7.13 19.42 -7.20
N LYS A 209 8.35 19.74 -7.65
CA LYS A 209 9.36 20.46 -6.83
C LYS A 209 9.43 21.98 -7.05
N ASN A 210 8.44 22.60 -7.68
CA ASN A 210 8.42 24.06 -7.87
C ASN A 210 7.38 24.74 -6.98
#